data_AF-A0A7C4V045-F1
#
_entry.id   AF-A0A7C4V045-F1
#
_cell.length_a   1.000
_cell.length_b   1.000
_cell.length_c   1.000
_cell.angle_alpha   90.00
_cell.angle_beta   90.00
_cell.angle_gamma   90.00
#
_symmetry.space_group_name_H-M   'P 1'
#
loop_
_entity.id
_entity.type
_entity.pdbx_description
1 polymer ?
#
loop_
_entity_poly.entity_id
_entity_poly.type
_entity_poly.pdbx_seq_one_letter_code
_entity_poly.pdbx_strand_id
1 'polypeptide(L)'
;MLGRKVLLLVLMALLAFQSYGSIIRLAENYWEEKAKVSPLILEGSAFSKRLDNDSKSLFFEYKGEIDFGMFQYVSIEISSGSEGNLVWGWKSRKSAYELIFHPRSMTIIPDGKVHTYTFVLRFMDNLFFDVAESLILEVKGVSGKGMGNDLKLKRVIFQPYLDCRPRQVSIQGVTMDVLWEKEMEVEQVVPPMSKLVFYTGVIYAKFIEKKCNLSEMSSTLGMEFIIQTRVDEKEEVLFQSKRNPIVKPEDRGWKRTEIDLSKYADKKVKFKFLMDFLGDEAGDYGFWGNPMIISEEGQGSPNSFPIFIISCDTLRPDHLLPYGYNLPTSPYLDEFAKDSVIFENAYTTQPFTPVAHMSLLTGLYPENHGVKSNIDAYLHVRTLAEVLRECGYQTAGFAGFLWWFLPSRGFSRGMDFFSVPGATGNSQRSVFEVHEEAKQWIREIKDKRIFVFLHNYDIHSLLDKGLPYDAKEERFKMFSRVYEEPSFIYQNCEDIPSGTWLLVYATFGDINFTYEEMR
;
A
#
# COMPACT_ATOMS: atom_id res chain seq x y z
N MET A 1 5.70 -44.88 16.06
CA MET A 1 5.72 -44.20 14.75
C MET A 1 4.67 -43.10 14.77
N LEU A 2 5.04 -41.94 14.23
CA LEU A 2 4.42 -40.63 14.46
C LEU A 2 2.93 -40.57 14.10
N GLY A 3 2.08 -40.30 15.09
CA GLY A 3 0.75 -39.74 14.85
C GLY A 3 0.89 -38.24 14.58
N ARG A 4 0.77 -37.83 13.31
CA ARG A 4 0.65 -36.43 12.93
C ARG A 4 -0.76 -35.96 13.33
N LYS A 5 -0.84 -35.10 14.35
CA LYS A 5 -2.03 -34.32 14.66
C LYS A 5 -2.08 -33.17 13.67
N VAL A 6 -3.06 -33.16 12.77
CA VAL A 6 -3.43 -31.97 11.99
C VAL A 6 -4.67 -31.41 12.66
N LEU A 7 -4.49 -30.36 13.45
CA LEU A 7 -5.56 -29.55 14.02
C LEU A 7 -5.63 -28.28 13.16
N LEU A 8 -6.52 -28.23 12.19
CA LEU A 8 -6.88 -26.99 11.51
C LEU A 8 -8.13 -26.44 12.19
N LEU A 9 -7.91 -25.64 13.23
CA LEU A 9 -8.92 -24.79 13.85
C LEU A 9 -8.19 -23.52 14.25
N VAL A 10 -8.40 -22.46 13.48
CA VAL A 10 -7.93 -21.10 13.80
C VAL A 10 -8.78 -20.60 14.96
N LEU A 11 -8.44 -21.06 16.17
CA LEU A 11 -8.71 -20.34 17.40
C LEU A 11 -7.38 -19.67 17.76
N MET A 12 -7.21 -18.41 17.33
CA MET A 12 -6.20 -17.52 17.90
C MET A 12 -6.59 -17.25 19.35
N ALA A 13 -6.32 -18.22 20.22
CA ALA A 13 -6.13 -17.90 21.62
C ALA A 13 -4.90 -16.99 21.67
N LEU A 14 -5.14 -15.75 22.10
CA LEU A 14 -4.16 -14.76 22.56
C LEU A 14 -3.29 -15.34 23.68
N LEU A 15 -2.47 -16.33 23.36
CA LEU A 15 -1.28 -16.62 24.13
C LEU A 15 -0.24 -15.64 23.60
N ALA A 16 0.19 -14.75 24.49
CA ALA A 16 1.27 -13.82 24.27
C ALA A 16 2.51 -14.58 23.77
N PHE A 17 2.63 -14.73 22.46
CA PHE A 17 3.88 -15.07 21.82
C PHE A 17 4.72 -13.80 21.86
N GLN A 18 5.33 -13.54 23.02
CA GLN A 18 6.62 -12.87 23.04
C GLN A 18 7.62 -13.81 22.35
N SER A 19 7.52 -13.99 21.03
CA SER A 19 8.70 -14.36 20.27
C SER A 19 9.52 -13.08 20.16
N TYR A 20 10.32 -12.82 21.19
CA TYR A 20 11.44 -11.92 21.01
C TYR A 20 12.24 -12.42 19.80
N GLY A 21 12.21 -11.65 18.71
CA GLY A 21 13.42 -11.31 17.98
C GLY A 21 14.02 -12.32 17.01
N SER A 22 13.25 -12.93 16.11
CA SER A 22 13.88 -13.46 14.88
C SER A 22 13.89 -12.49 13.72
N ILE A 23 12.98 -11.50 13.68
CA ILE A 23 12.89 -10.53 12.59
C ILE A 23 12.65 -9.16 13.19
N ILE A 24 13.54 -8.23 12.87
CA ILE A 24 13.44 -6.81 13.25
C ILE A 24 13.22 -6.02 11.97
N ARG A 25 12.08 -5.34 11.85
CA ARG A 25 11.72 -4.55 10.66
C ARG A 25 12.08 -3.09 10.89
N LEU A 26 13.17 -2.65 10.26
CA LEU A 26 13.74 -1.33 10.52
C LEU A 26 12.83 -0.20 10.03
N ALA A 27 12.04 -0.44 8.98
CA ALA A 27 11.06 0.53 8.49
C ALA A 27 9.95 0.82 9.52
N GLU A 28 9.46 -0.21 10.19
CA GLU A 28 8.42 -0.09 11.22
C GLU A 28 8.93 0.74 12.40
N ASN A 29 10.08 0.37 12.97
CA ASN A 29 10.71 1.14 14.05
C ASN A 29 10.95 2.61 13.67
N TYR A 30 11.42 2.87 12.44
CA TYR A 30 11.67 4.22 11.95
C TYR A 30 10.40 5.06 11.88
N TRP A 31 9.31 4.50 11.31
CA TRP A 31 8.05 5.21 11.20
C TRP A 31 7.33 5.36 12.54
N GLU A 32 7.48 4.42 13.47
CA GLU A 32 7.04 4.55 14.87
C GLU A 32 7.70 5.72 15.59
N GLU A 33 9.00 5.91 15.41
CA GLU A 33 9.70 7.06 15.99
C GLU A 33 9.23 8.38 15.35
N LYS A 34 9.05 8.40 14.03
CA LYS A 34 8.54 9.57 13.29
C LYS A 34 7.07 9.89 13.56
N ALA A 35 6.24 8.91 13.89
CA ALA A 35 4.82 9.11 14.16
C ALA A 35 4.54 9.87 15.48
N LYS A 36 5.55 10.04 16.36
CA LYS A 36 5.45 10.83 17.59
C LYS A 36 5.33 12.35 17.35
N VAL A 37 5.24 12.78 16.10
CA VAL A 37 5.15 14.19 15.71
C VAL A 37 3.78 14.76 16.05
N SER A 38 3.79 15.93 16.69
CA SER A 38 2.57 16.69 16.99
C SER A 38 1.99 17.32 15.72
N PRO A 39 0.67 17.61 15.69
CA PRO A 39 0.07 18.37 14.59
C PRO A 39 0.80 19.68 14.32
N LEU A 40 1.04 19.97 13.04
CA LEU A 40 1.59 21.25 12.62
C LEU A 40 0.42 22.23 12.43
N ILE A 41 0.40 23.29 13.22
CA ILE A 41 -0.62 24.35 13.17
C ILE A 41 0.00 25.61 12.59
N LEU A 42 -0.51 26.05 11.44
CA LEU A 42 -0.16 27.30 10.80
C LEU A 42 -1.29 28.30 11.02
N GLU A 43 -1.04 29.31 11.85
CA GLU A 43 -2.02 30.38 12.07
C GLU A 43 -2.28 31.16 10.78
N GLY A 44 -3.52 31.60 10.56
CA GLY A 44 -3.91 32.33 9.36
C GLY A 44 -3.15 33.65 9.17
N SER A 45 -2.60 34.21 10.26
CA SER A 45 -1.71 35.37 10.23
C SER A 45 -0.36 35.10 9.57
N ALA A 46 0.06 33.83 9.44
CA ALA A 46 1.27 33.43 8.75
C ALA A 46 1.12 33.42 7.22
N PHE A 47 -0.10 33.59 6.69
CA PHE A 47 -0.38 33.57 5.27
C PHE A 47 -0.46 34.99 4.70
N SER A 48 0.23 35.21 3.60
CA SER A 48 0.04 36.40 2.78
C SER A 48 -1.26 36.27 1.98
N LYS A 49 -2.07 37.34 1.91
CA LYS A 49 -3.37 37.35 1.24
C LYS A 49 -3.30 38.21 -0.02
N ARG A 50 -3.73 37.66 -1.17
CA ARG A 50 -3.77 38.37 -2.46
C ARG A 50 -5.09 38.11 -3.17
N LEU A 51 -5.78 39.17 -3.60
CA LEU A 51 -6.95 39.07 -4.46
C LEU A 51 -6.51 39.21 -5.92
N ASP A 52 -6.97 38.29 -6.77
CA ASP A 52 -6.86 38.40 -8.22
C ASP A 52 -8.23 38.75 -8.81
N ASN A 53 -8.33 39.97 -9.34
CA ASN A 53 -9.58 40.51 -9.87
C ASN A 53 -9.97 39.89 -11.21
N ASP A 54 -9.00 39.41 -11.99
CA ASP A 54 -9.26 38.86 -13.33
C ASP A 54 -9.84 37.45 -13.22
N SER A 55 -9.28 36.63 -12.33
CA SER A 55 -9.77 35.26 -12.06
C SER A 55 -10.88 35.20 -11.01
N LYS A 56 -11.18 36.30 -10.31
CA LYS A 56 -12.09 36.35 -9.15
C LYS A 56 -11.72 35.33 -8.07
N SER A 57 -10.42 35.16 -7.86
CA SER A 57 -9.85 34.22 -6.89
C SER A 57 -9.13 34.96 -5.77
N LEU A 58 -9.31 34.46 -4.54
CA LEU A 58 -8.56 34.92 -3.37
C LEU A 58 -7.49 33.88 -3.01
N PHE A 59 -6.24 34.32 -2.91
CA PHE A 59 -5.10 33.48 -2.61
C PHE A 59 -4.57 33.72 -1.20
N PHE A 60 -4.24 32.64 -0.50
CA PHE A 60 -3.45 32.64 0.73
C PHE A 60 -2.15 31.86 0.48
N GLU A 61 -1.00 32.52 0.60
CA GLU A 61 0.31 31.87 0.42
C GLU A 61 1.10 31.89 1.73
N TYR A 62 1.49 30.70 2.19
CA TYR A 62 2.45 30.48 3.26
C TYR A 62 3.78 30.05 2.65
N LYS A 63 4.88 30.65 3.13
CA LYS A 63 6.25 30.29 2.73
C LYS A 63 6.95 29.61 3.90
N GLY A 64 7.36 28.37 3.69
CA GLY A 64 7.99 27.54 4.72
C GLY A 64 8.05 26.10 4.25
N GLU A 65 9.06 25.37 4.73
CA GLU A 65 9.25 23.96 4.39
C GLU A 65 8.25 23.09 5.18
N ILE A 66 7.47 22.27 4.45
CA ILE A 66 6.57 21.28 5.03
C ILE A 66 6.82 19.94 4.35
N ASP A 67 7.27 18.95 5.10
CA ASP A 67 7.33 17.56 4.63
C ASP A 67 5.94 16.94 4.75
N PHE A 68 5.22 16.82 3.63
CA PHE A 68 3.88 16.26 3.69
C PHE A 68 3.86 14.74 3.98
N GLY A 69 4.98 14.02 3.81
CA GLY A 69 5.07 12.61 4.17
C GLY A 69 4.81 12.33 5.66
N MET A 70 4.86 13.36 6.49
CA MET A 70 4.59 13.33 7.93
C MET A 70 3.10 13.40 8.28
N PHE A 71 2.23 13.82 7.35
CA PHE A 71 0.85 14.17 7.65
C PHE A 71 -0.15 13.37 6.82
N GLN A 72 -1.28 13.05 7.45
CA GLN A 72 -2.36 12.26 6.85
C GLN A 72 -3.51 13.14 6.36
N TYR A 73 -3.74 14.26 7.03
CA TYR A 73 -4.81 15.19 6.69
C TYR A 73 -4.30 16.62 6.76
N VAL A 74 -4.89 17.47 5.94
CA VAL A 74 -4.83 18.92 6.12
C VAL A 74 -6.24 19.44 6.37
N SER A 75 -6.44 20.10 7.50
CA SER A 75 -7.69 20.75 7.88
C SER A 75 -7.50 22.25 7.78
N ILE A 76 -8.39 22.91 7.04
CA ILE A 76 -8.34 24.34 6.78
C ILE A 76 -9.55 24.97 7.46
N GLU A 77 -9.32 25.88 8.39
CA GLU A 77 -10.39 26.58 9.11
C GLU A 77 -10.62 27.96 8.51
N ILE A 78 -11.82 28.17 7.94
CA ILE A 78 -12.21 29.42 7.29
C ILE A 78 -13.55 29.87 7.85
N SER A 79 -13.69 31.18 8.07
CA SER A 79 -14.99 31.84 8.20
C SER A 79 -15.24 32.74 7.01
N SER A 80 -16.44 32.66 6.41
CA SER A 80 -16.83 33.47 5.26
C SER A 80 -18.32 33.85 5.35
N GLY A 81 -18.65 35.08 4.95
CA GLY A 81 -20.04 35.51 4.72
C GLY A 81 -20.49 35.33 3.26
N SER A 82 -19.59 34.88 2.39
CA SER A 82 -19.79 34.72 0.96
C SER A 82 -19.46 33.31 0.52
N GLU A 83 -20.15 32.83 -0.52
CA GLU A 83 -19.84 31.55 -1.13
C GLU A 83 -18.51 31.60 -1.89
N GLY A 84 -17.86 30.46 -1.99
CA GLY A 84 -16.64 30.26 -2.77
C GLY A 84 -16.22 28.80 -2.76
N ASN A 85 -15.35 28.41 -3.70
CA ASN A 85 -14.82 27.04 -3.76
C ASN A 85 -13.35 27.03 -3.33
N LEU A 86 -13.07 26.40 -2.19
CA LEU A 86 -11.74 26.22 -1.63
C LEU A 86 -10.99 25.11 -2.36
N VAL A 87 -9.81 25.45 -2.86
CA VAL A 87 -8.79 24.52 -3.36
C VAL A 87 -7.49 24.84 -2.63
N TRP A 88 -6.62 23.85 -2.45
CA TRP A 88 -5.29 24.05 -1.90
C TRP A 88 -4.23 23.40 -2.80
N GLY A 89 -3.00 23.88 -2.71
CA GLY A 89 -1.88 23.46 -3.52
C GLY A 89 -0.55 23.83 -2.87
N TRP A 90 0.54 23.46 -3.51
CA TRP A 90 1.89 23.69 -3.01
C TRP A 90 2.92 23.83 -4.14
N LYS A 91 4.06 24.44 -3.82
CA LYS A 91 5.24 24.42 -4.69
C LYS A 91 6.21 23.37 -4.19
N SER A 92 6.59 22.47 -5.08
CA SER A 92 7.52 21.39 -4.83
C SER A 92 8.96 21.87 -4.76
N ARG A 93 9.77 21.32 -3.85
CA ARG A 93 11.22 21.46 -3.92
C ARG A 93 11.85 20.62 -5.04
N LYS A 94 11.20 19.51 -5.41
CA LYS A 94 11.67 18.55 -6.44
C LYS A 94 11.20 18.88 -7.86
N SER A 95 10.16 19.69 -8.01
CA SER A 95 9.69 20.22 -9.28
C SER A 95 9.86 21.73 -9.28
N ALA A 96 11.00 22.20 -9.78
CA ALA A 96 11.38 23.62 -9.76
C ALA A 96 10.45 24.56 -10.56
N TYR A 97 9.44 24.02 -11.27
CA TYR A 97 8.70 24.79 -12.28
C TYR A 97 7.16 24.73 -12.20
N GLU A 98 6.54 23.96 -11.29
CA GLU A 98 5.07 23.88 -11.26
C GLU A 98 4.43 23.99 -9.87
N LEU A 99 3.42 24.86 -9.80
CA LEU A 99 2.47 24.93 -8.69
C LEU A 99 1.48 23.78 -8.83
N ILE A 100 1.46 22.88 -7.84
CA ILE A 100 0.59 21.69 -7.83
C ILE A 100 -0.65 22.00 -7.00
N PHE A 101 -1.85 21.81 -7.54
CA PHE A 101 -3.09 21.91 -6.79
C PHE A 101 -3.72 20.55 -6.54
N HIS A 102 -4.31 20.39 -5.36
CA HIS A 102 -5.18 19.28 -5.03
C HIS A 102 -6.40 19.29 -5.97
N PRO A 103 -6.78 18.15 -6.56
CA PRO A 103 -7.79 18.12 -7.63
C PRO A 103 -9.22 18.38 -7.14
N ARG A 104 -9.51 18.15 -5.85
CA ARG A 104 -10.82 18.41 -5.26
C ARG A 104 -10.92 19.82 -4.70
N SER A 105 -12.06 20.44 -4.93
CA SER A 105 -12.49 21.68 -4.28
C SER A 105 -13.62 21.41 -3.29
N MET A 106 -13.74 22.23 -2.25
CA MET A 106 -14.88 22.21 -1.32
C MET A 106 -15.62 23.54 -1.33
N THR A 107 -16.95 23.51 -1.35
CA THR A 107 -17.76 24.71 -1.27
C THR A 107 -17.78 25.25 0.16
N ILE A 108 -17.47 26.54 0.31
CA ILE A 108 -17.43 27.25 1.59
C ILE A 108 -18.86 27.62 2.01
N ILE A 109 -19.19 27.34 3.27
CA ILE A 109 -20.48 27.67 3.89
C ILE A 109 -20.53 29.18 4.23
N PRO A 110 -21.49 29.95 3.69
CA PRO A 110 -21.52 31.42 3.80
C PRO A 110 -22.33 31.92 5.01
N ASP A 111 -22.12 31.37 6.21
CA ASP A 111 -22.89 31.74 7.41
C ASP A 111 -22.13 32.65 8.39
N GLY A 112 -20.91 33.06 8.03
CA GLY A 112 -20.02 33.88 8.86
C GLY A 112 -19.37 33.13 10.04
N LYS A 113 -19.68 31.85 10.25
CA LYS A 113 -19.07 31.01 11.28
C LYS A 113 -17.79 30.36 10.77
N VAL A 114 -16.97 29.85 11.70
CA VAL A 114 -15.78 29.08 11.36
C VAL A 114 -16.20 27.65 11.04
N HIS A 115 -15.82 27.17 9.86
CA HIS A 115 -15.99 25.79 9.43
C HIS A 115 -14.62 25.17 9.14
N THR A 116 -14.53 23.85 9.30
CA THR A 116 -13.29 23.08 9.07
C THR A 116 -13.43 22.24 7.81
N TYR A 117 -12.57 22.50 6.83
CA TYR A 117 -12.52 21.79 5.55
C TYR A 117 -11.31 20.85 5.55
N THR A 118 -11.54 19.54 5.53
CA THR A 118 -10.46 18.54 5.68
C THR A 118 -10.19 17.79 4.39
N PHE A 119 -8.94 17.82 3.94
CA PHE A 119 -8.45 17.08 2.78
C PHE A 119 -7.53 15.96 3.24
N VAL A 120 -7.65 14.80 2.58
CA VAL A 120 -6.80 13.64 2.87
C VAL A 120 -5.50 13.75 2.09
N LEU A 121 -4.39 13.67 2.80
CA LEU A 121 -3.04 13.56 2.25
C LEU A 121 -2.70 12.06 2.12
N ARG A 122 -3.30 11.39 1.13
CA ARG A 122 -3.02 9.97 0.86
C ARG A 122 -1.77 9.86 -0.03
N PHE A 123 -0.66 9.44 0.58
CA PHE A 123 0.62 9.21 -0.10
C PHE A 123 0.79 7.78 -0.63
N MET A 124 -0.15 6.87 -0.35
CA MET A 124 0.07 5.45 -0.69
C MET A 124 0.15 5.18 -2.20
N ASP A 125 -0.30 6.10 -3.07
CA ASP A 125 -0.23 5.90 -4.53
C ASP A 125 0.15 7.18 -5.34
N ASN A 126 0.47 8.29 -4.66
CA ASN A 126 1.03 9.49 -5.29
C ASN A 126 2.53 9.53 -5.01
N LEU A 127 3.33 9.43 -6.07
CA LEU A 127 4.81 9.48 -6.07
C LEU A 127 5.44 10.77 -5.54
N PHE A 128 4.64 11.69 -4.99
CA PHE A 128 5.08 13.01 -4.57
C PHE A 128 5.17 13.06 -3.04
N PHE A 129 6.17 12.34 -2.51
CA PHE A 129 6.74 12.65 -1.20
C PHE A 129 7.52 13.95 -1.36
N ASP A 130 6.79 15.03 -1.19
CA ASP A 130 7.26 16.35 -1.53
C ASP A 130 7.43 17.19 -0.28
N VAL A 131 8.59 17.83 -0.21
CA VAL A 131 8.83 18.89 0.75
C VAL A 131 8.34 20.15 0.06
N ALA A 132 7.21 20.67 0.50
CA ALA A 132 6.66 21.90 -0.03
C ALA A 132 7.49 23.08 0.45
N GLU A 133 7.89 23.97 -0.44
CA GLU A 133 8.53 25.25 -0.09
C GLU A 133 7.50 26.35 0.18
N SER A 134 6.29 26.16 -0.35
CA SER A 134 5.17 27.05 -0.10
C SER A 134 3.84 26.31 -0.21
N LEU A 135 2.87 26.72 0.61
CA LEU A 135 1.48 26.28 0.56
C LEU A 135 0.61 27.41 -0.02
N ILE A 136 -0.29 27.07 -0.93
CA ILE A 136 -1.18 28.02 -1.60
C ILE A 136 -2.62 27.54 -1.43
N LEU A 137 -3.46 28.36 -0.81
CA LEU A 137 -4.92 28.17 -0.80
C LEU A 137 -5.53 29.12 -1.81
N GLU A 138 -6.42 28.62 -2.65
CA GLU A 138 -7.19 29.41 -3.61
C GLU A 138 -8.67 29.26 -3.30
N VAL A 139 -9.37 30.38 -3.12
CA VAL A 139 -10.83 30.40 -3.04
C VAL A 139 -11.35 31.00 -4.34
N LYS A 140 -11.96 30.16 -5.18
CA LYS A 140 -12.52 30.53 -6.49
C LYS A 140 -13.95 31.05 -6.36
N GLY A 141 -14.34 31.94 -7.27
CA GLY A 141 -15.74 32.35 -7.43
C GLY A 141 -16.23 33.32 -6.36
N VAL A 142 -15.32 34.08 -5.74
CA VAL A 142 -15.69 35.09 -4.74
C VAL A 142 -16.43 36.23 -5.45
N SER A 143 -17.75 36.33 -5.27
CA SER A 143 -18.59 37.34 -5.93
C SER A 143 -19.40 38.15 -4.91
N GLY A 144 -19.38 39.49 -5.00
CA GLY A 144 -20.13 40.38 -4.10
C GLY A 144 -19.43 41.70 -3.75
N LYS A 145 -20.19 42.69 -3.23
CA LYS A 145 -19.65 43.97 -2.72
C LYS A 145 -18.83 43.72 -1.45
N GLY A 146 -17.51 43.96 -1.51
CA GLY A 146 -16.57 43.67 -0.42
C GLY A 146 -15.64 42.48 -0.68
N MET A 147 -15.53 42.07 -1.94
CA MET A 147 -14.71 40.97 -2.49
C MET A 147 -13.52 40.55 -1.61
N GLY A 148 -13.70 39.43 -0.90
CA GLY A 148 -12.67 38.76 -0.10
C GLY A 148 -12.41 39.34 1.29
N ASN A 149 -13.01 40.45 1.71
CA ASN A 149 -12.76 41.03 3.05
C ASN A 149 -13.47 40.31 4.20
N ASP A 150 -14.58 39.65 3.91
CA ASP A 150 -15.36 38.85 4.85
C ASP A 150 -14.75 37.45 5.08
N LEU A 151 -14.01 36.93 4.10
CA LEU A 151 -13.29 35.67 4.21
C LEU A 151 -12.01 35.80 5.05
N LYS A 152 -11.98 35.04 6.14
CA LYS A 152 -10.86 34.98 7.08
C LYS A 152 -10.39 33.53 7.23
N LEU A 153 -9.15 33.28 6.82
CA LEU A 153 -8.41 32.07 7.18
C LEU A 153 -8.04 32.16 8.66
N LYS A 154 -8.46 31.17 9.45
CA LYS A 154 -8.16 31.08 10.89
C LYS A 154 -6.85 30.35 11.11
N ARG A 155 -6.74 29.13 10.57
CA ARG A 155 -5.54 28.30 10.65
C ARG A 155 -5.61 27.17 9.64
N VAL A 156 -4.45 26.60 9.35
CA VAL A 156 -4.28 25.36 8.60
C VAL A 156 -3.60 24.36 9.54
N ILE A 157 -4.19 23.18 9.70
CA ILE A 157 -3.76 22.15 10.62
C ILE A 157 -3.38 20.93 9.81
N PHE A 158 -2.10 20.56 9.83
CA PHE A 158 -1.64 19.29 9.30
C PHE A 158 -1.68 18.25 10.42
N GLN A 159 -2.56 17.28 10.28
CA GLN A 159 -2.70 16.18 11.23
C GLN A 159 -1.71 15.08 10.88
N PRO A 160 -0.89 14.63 11.84
CA PRO A 160 -0.01 13.49 11.64
C PRO A 160 -0.85 12.24 11.45
N TYR A 161 -0.19 11.15 11.09
CA TYR A 161 -0.86 9.86 11.02
C TYR A 161 -1.30 9.41 12.40
N LEU A 162 -2.54 8.92 12.48
CA LEU A 162 -3.10 8.38 13.72
C LEU A 162 -2.44 7.05 14.14
N ASP A 163 -1.74 6.40 13.21
CA ASP A 163 -1.08 5.11 13.39
C ASP A 163 0.30 5.12 12.73
N CYS A 164 1.28 4.53 13.42
CA CYS A 164 2.70 4.43 13.08
C CYS A 164 3.00 3.40 11.98
N ARG A 165 2.21 3.41 10.90
CA ARG A 165 2.36 2.39 9.88
C ARG A 165 3.57 2.64 9.00
N PRO A 166 4.33 1.58 8.69
CA PRO A 166 5.26 1.62 7.60
C PRO A 166 4.54 2.05 6.34
N ARG A 167 5.26 2.83 5.55
CA ARG A 167 4.74 3.39 4.31
C ARG A 167 5.00 2.41 3.20
N GLN A 168 4.08 2.29 2.25
CA GLN A 168 4.19 1.27 1.21
C GLN A 168 4.32 1.89 -0.17
N VAL A 169 5.15 1.29 -1.02
CA VAL A 169 5.32 1.68 -2.42
C VAL A 169 5.31 0.45 -3.30
N SER A 170 4.66 0.58 -4.45
CA SER A 170 4.57 -0.47 -5.47
C SER A 170 5.53 -0.20 -6.62
N ILE A 171 6.43 -1.15 -6.91
CA ILE A 171 7.32 -1.10 -8.08
C ILE A 171 7.08 -2.39 -8.88
N GLN A 172 6.69 -2.26 -10.15
CA GLN A 172 6.37 -3.38 -11.04
C GLN A 172 5.34 -4.37 -10.44
N GLY A 173 4.34 -3.85 -9.73
CA GLY A 173 3.28 -4.67 -9.14
C GLY A 173 3.66 -5.34 -7.81
N VAL A 174 4.87 -5.12 -7.30
CA VAL A 174 5.28 -5.59 -5.98
C VAL A 174 5.29 -4.42 -4.99
N THR A 175 4.47 -4.54 -3.96
CA THR A 175 4.31 -3.58 -2.86
C THR A 175 5.08 -4.06 -1.64
N MET A 176 5.83 -3.15 -1.02
CA MET A 176 6.59 -3.40 0.20
C MET A 176 6.55 -2.15 1.08
N ASP A 177 6.83 -2.32 2.36
CA ASP A 177 7.14 -1.20 3.23
C ASP A 177 8.44 -0.53 2.80
N VAL A 178 8.56 0.79 2.95
CA VAL A 178 9.70 1.56 2.45
C VAL A 178 10.22 2.61 3.42
N LEU A 179 11.48 2.94 3.18
CA LEU A 179 12.20 4.08 3.69
C LEU A 179 12.68 4.92 2.49
N TRP A 180 12.48 6.25 2.49
CA TRP A 180 12.71 7.11 1.31
C TRP A 180 13.48 8.41 1.56
N GLU A 181 13.84 8.73 2.80
CA GLU A 181 14.58 9.96 3.06
C GLU A 181 16.02 9.84 2.54
N LYS A 182 16.63 10.97 2.21
CA LYS A 182 18.00 11.01 1.68
C LYS A 182 18.99 10.36 2.65
N GLU A 183 18.76 10.56 3.94
CA GLU A 183 19.54 10.01 5.04
C GLU A 183 18.61 9.54 6.14
N MET A 184 18.79 8.29 6.58
CA MET A 184 18.02 7.68 7.67
C MET A 184 18.97 6.91 8.57
N GLU A 185 18.78 7.05 9.87
CA GLU A 185 19.62 6.39 10.87
C GLU A 185 18.73 5.54 11.78
N VAL A 186 19.12 4.28 11.97
CA VAL A 186 18.45 3.36 12.91
C VAL A 186 19.52 2.69 13.75
N GLU A 187 19.32 2.69 15.06
CA GLU A 187 20.21 2.04 16.01
C GLU A 187 19.59 0.73 16.49
N GLN A 188 20.34 -0.37 16.39
CA GLN A 188 19.83 -1.69 16.73
C GLN A 188 20.93 -2.57 17.33
N VAL A 189 20.60 -3.29 18.40
CA VAL A 189 21.43 -4.40 18.87
C VAL A 189 21.23 -5.57 17.92
N VAL A 190 22.29 -6.01 17.25
CA VAL A 190 22.22 -7.08 16.24
C VAL A 190 22.23 -8.44 16.95
N PRO A 191 21.16 -9.26 16.81
CA PRO A 191 21.16 -10.59 17.39
C PRO A 191 22.24 -11.49 16.76
N PRO A 192 22.71 -12.54 17.45
CA PRO A 192 23.56 -13.56 16.84
C PRO A 192 22.94 -14.18 15.59
N MET A 193 23.79 -14.72 14.71
CA MET A 193 23.37 -15.44 13.49
C MET A 193 22.36 -14.63 12.64
N SER A 194 22.61 -13.33 12.49
CA SER A 194 21.71 -12.42 11.80
C SER A 194 22.22 -12.04 10.41
N LYS A 195 21.27 -11.82 9.51
CA LYS A 195 21.48 -11.18 8.21
C LYS A 195 20.63 -9.93 8.07
N LEU A 196 21.16 -8.91 7.40
CA LEU A 196 20.38 -7.78 6.92
C LEU A 196 19.81 -8.12 5.55
N VAL A 197 18.49 -8.15 5.44
CA VAL A 197 17.75 -8.34 4.19
C VAL A 197 17.05 -7.04 3.84
N PHE A 198 17.19 -6.60 2.61
CA PHE A 198 16.50 -5.39 2.13
C PHE A 198 16.35 -5.44 0.61
N TYR A 199 15.56 -4.49 0.10
CA TYR A 199 15.35 -4.28 -1.31
C TYR A 199 15.75 -2.85 -1.67
N THR A 200 16.27 -2.66 -2.88
CA THR A 200 16.47 -1.32 -3.46
C THR A 200 15.56 -1.18 -4.67
N GLY A 201 14.83 -0.08 -4.76
CA GLY A 201 13.91 0.19 -5.86
C GLY A 201 14.01 1.63 -6.33
N VAL A 202 13.83 1.85 -7.63
CA VAL A 202 13.80 3.19 -8.23
C VAL A 202 12.57 3.33 -9.11
N ILE A 203 11.79 4.37 -8.86
CA ILE A 203 10.73 4.80 -9.77
C ILE A 203 11.28 5.99 -10.58
N TYR A 204 11.26 5.87 -11.92
CA TYR A 204 11.88 6.86 -12.80
C TYR A 204 10.86 7.81 -13.47
N ALA A 205 11.23 9.09 -13.56
CA ALA A 205 10.39 10.23 -13.95
C ALA A 205 9.59 10.09 -15.25
N LYS A 206 10.14 9.47 -16.30
CA LYS A 206 9.45 9.36 -17.61
C LYS A 206 8.09 8.66 -17.53
N PHE A 207 7.88 7.85 -16.50
CA PHE A 207 6.58 7.23 -16.23
C PHE A 207 5.53 8.22 -15.68
N ILE A 208 5.98 9.24 -14.96
CA ILE A 208 5.18 10.31 -14.35
C ILE A 208 4.90 11.41 -15.39
N GLU A 209 5.89 11.82 -16.19
CA GLU A 209 5.77 12.86 -17.23
C GLU A 209 4.58 12.65 -18.18
N LYS A 210 4.46 11.44 -18.74
CA LYS A 210 3.39 11.11 -19.70
C LYS A 210 1.99 11.10 -19.08
N LYS A 211 1.89 10.97 -17.75
CA LYS A 211 0.62 10.86 -17.01
C LYS A 211 0.18 12.19 -16.40
N CYS A 212 1.12 13.04 -16.03
CA CYS A 212 0.86 14.33 -15.39
C CYS A 212 0.90 15.52 -16.37
N ASN A 213 1.09 15.28 -17.68
CA ASN A 213 1.23 16.34 -18.69
C ASN A 213 2.37 17.34 -18.38
N LEU A 214 3.39 16.88 -17.66
CA LEU A 214 4.55 17.70 -17.29
C LEU A 214 5.47 17.81 -18.50
N SER A 215 5.66 19.02 -18.99
CA SER A 215 6.63 19.31 -20.05
C SER A 215 8.02 19.40 -19.42
N GLU A 216 8.84 18.36 -19.65
CA GLU A 216 10.27 18.31 -19.33
C GLU A 216 10.61 18.08 -17.83
N MET A 217 10.61 16.81 -17.39
CA MET A 217 11.49 16.39 -16.29
C MET A 217 12.86 16.03 -16.88
N SER A 218 13.92 16.37 -16.15
CA SER A 218 15.30 16.07 -16.53
C SER A 218 15.53 14.58 -16.77
N SER A 219 16.44 14.26 -17.69
CA SER A 219 16.95 12.90 -17.87
C SER A 219 17.78 12.48 -16.64
N THR A 220 17.17 11.74 -15.74
CA THR A 220 17.85 11.16 -14.58
C THR A 220 18.82 10.04 -15.00
N LEU A 221 19.86 9.77 -14.22
CA LEU A 221 20.75 8.60 -14.44
C LEU A 221 20.59 7.52 -13.36
N GLY A 222 19.53 7.57 -12.54
CA GLY A 222 19.28 6.60 -11.48
C GLY A 222 19.56 7.10 -10.07
N MET A 223 19.65 6.15 -9.13
CA MET A 223 19.92 6.38 -7.71
C MET A 223 21.11 5.54 -7.23
N GLU A 224 21.94 6.11 -6.37
CA GLU A 224 22.95 5.42 -5.57
C GLU A 224 22.39 5.14 -4.17
N PHE A 225 22.66 3.93 -3.68
CA PHE A 225 22.22 3.40 -2.41
C PHE A 225 23.43 2.99 -1.59
N ILE A 226 23.61 3.55 -0.40
CA ILE A 226 24.73 3.26 0.50
C ILE A 226 24.20 2.89 1.89
N ILE A 227 24.72 1.82 2.49
CA ILE A 227 24.52 1.53 3.91
C ILE A 227 25.87 1.70 4.60
N GLN A 228 25.93 2.59 5.56
CA GLN A 228 27.05 2.73 6.50
C GLN A 228 26.66 2.14 7.85
N THR A 229 27.64 1.64 8.57
CA THR A 229 27.48 1.18 9.94
C THR A 229 28.45 1.90 10.85
N ARG A 230 28.03 2.22 12.07
CA ARG A 230 28.90 2.74 13.11
C ARG A 230 28.83 1.86 14.36
N VAL A 231 29.99 1.43 14.85
CA VAL A 231 30.17 0.65 16.09
C VAL A 231 31.37 1.20 16.84
N ASP A 232 31.22 1.56 18.11
CA ASP A 232 32.30 2.11 18.94
C ASP A 232 33.09 3.23 18.24
N GLU A 233 32.37 4.19 17.66
CA GLU A 233 32.90 5.34 16.87
C GLU A 233 33.61 5.00 15.55
N LYS A 234 33.75 3.72 15.19
CA LYS A 234 34.27 3.31 13.89
C LYS A 234 33.14 3.23 12.87
N GLU A 235 33.32 3.91 11.74
CA GLU A 235 32.43 3.84 10.59
C GLU A 235 32.98 2.93 9.50
N GLU A 236 32.09 2.18 8.87
CA GLU A 236 32.41 1.41 7.67
C GLU A 236 31.22 1.37 6.70
N VAL A 237 31.54 1.29 5.40
CA VAL A 237 30.53 1.08 4.36
C VAL A 237 30.21 -0.41 4.30
N LEU A 238 28.98 -0.76 4.63
CA LEU A 238 28.46 -2.12 4.58
C LEU A 238 27.97 -2.51 3.18
N PHE A 239 27.39 -1.54 2.46
CA PHE A 239 26.82 -1.75 1.13
C PHE A 239 26.90 -0.48 0.29
N GLN A 240 27.12 -0.65 -1.02
CA GLN A 240 27.02 0.41 -2.00
C GLN A 240 26.55 -0.17 -3.34
N SER A 241 25.51 0.39 -3.93
CA SER A 241 24.99 -0.03 -5.23
C SER A 241 24.38 1.13 -5.99
N LYS A 242 24.44 1.04 -7.32
CA LYS A 242 23.81 1.99 -8.25
C LYS A 242 22.65 1.31 -8.97
N ARG A 243 21.56 2.04 -9.18
CA ARG A 243 20.38 1.60 -9.92
C ARG A 243 20.10 2.58 -11.03
N ASN A 244 20.07 2.13 -12.28
CA ASN A 244 19.76 2.96 -13.43
C ASN A 244 18.69 2.27 -14.29
N PRO A 245 17.38 2.46 -14.00
CA PRO A 245 16.29 1.77 -14.69
C PRO A 245 16.14 2.15 -16.17
N ILE A 246 16.70 3.29 -16.59
CA ILE A 246 16.70 3.74 -17.98
C ILE A 246 17.70 2.91 -18.81
N VAL A 247 18.94 2.79 -18.33
CA VAL A 247 20.03 2.07 -19.01
C VAL A 247 19.91 0.56 -18.79
N LYS A 248 19.49 0.13 -17.61
CA LYS A 248 19.42 -1.29 -17.21
C LYS A 248 17.98 -1.69 -16.91
N PRO A 249 17.32 -2.44 -17.81
CA PRO A 249 15.94 -2.90 -17.59
C PRO A 249 15.74 -3.73 -16.31
N GLU A 250 16.78 -4.44 -15.85
CA GLU A 250 16.79 -5.20 -14.60
C GLU A 250 16.64 -4.33 -13.33
N ASP A 251 16.98 -3.04 -13.40
CA ASP A 251 16.83 -2.09 -12.28
C ASP A 251 15.41 -1.50 -12.19
N ARG A 252 14.48 -1.91 -13.05
CA ARG A 252 13.10 -1.42 -13.07
C ARG A 252 12.21 -2.05 -11.99
N GLY A 253 12.64 -3.17 -11.40
CA GLY A 253 11.96 -3.86 -10.31
C GLY A 253 12.73 -3.75 -9.00
N TRP A 254 12.15 -4.29 -7.93
CA TRP A 254 12.86 -4.41 -6.66
C TRP A 254 14.06 -5.34 -6.78
N LYS A 255 15.21 -4.93 -6.24
CA LYS A 255 16.38 -5.81 -6.10
C LYS A 255 16.64 -6.15 -4.65
N ARG A 256 16.46 -7.43 -4.32
CA ARG A 256 16.77 -8.03 -3.03
C ARG A 256 18.28 -8.13 -2.81
N THR A 257 18.73 -7.82 -1.60
CA THR A 257 20.12 -7.99 -1.14
C THR A 257 20.10 -8.60 0.26
N GLU A 258 21.04 -9.52 0.52
CA GLU A 258 21.31 -10.05 1.85
C GLU A 258 22.77 -9.77 2.24
N ILE A 259 22.99 -9.37 3.49
CA ILE A 259 24.32 -9.11 4.04
C ILE A 259 24.44 -9.83 5.37
N ASP A 260 25.50 -10.63 5.54
CA ASP A 260 25.82 -11.27 6.80
C ASP A 260 26.22 -10.23 7.85
N LEU A 261 25.52 -10.23 8.99
CA LEU A 261 25.79 -9.33 10.12
C LEU A 261 26.54 -10.03 11.25
N SER A 262 27.03 -11.26 11.07
CA SER A 262 27.70 -12.05 12.11
C SER A 262 28.85 -11.30 12.81
N LYS A 263 29.58 -10.43 12.10
CA LYS A 263 30.65 -9.58 12.68
C LYS A 263 30.17 -8.56 13.72
N TYR A 264 28.87 -8.28 13.73
CA TYR A 264 28.20 -7.36 14.64
C TYR A 264 27.36 -8.05 15.71
N ALA A 265 27.39 -9.38 15.81
CA ALA A 265 26.62 -10.13 16.81
C ALA A 265 26.80 -9.52 18.21
N ASP A 266 25.68 -9.30 18.89
CA ASP A 266 25.54 -8.71 20.23
C ASP A 266 26.06 -7.26 20.37
N LYS A 267 26.41 -6.61 19.25
CA LYS A 267 26.84 -5.21 19.24
C LYS A 267 25.66 -4.29 18.95
N LYS A 268 25.69 -3.11 19.56
CA LYS A 268 24.82 -2.00 19.20
C LYS A 268 25.39 -1.36 17.93
N VAL A 269 24.66 -1.46 16.83
CA VAL A 269 25.08 -0.93 15.53
C VAL A 269 24.14 0.19 15.14
N LYS A 270 24.73 1.32 14.73
CA LYS A 270 23.98 2.38 14.05
C LYS A 270 24.06 2.16 12.54
N PHE A 271 22.95 1.80 11.92
CA PHE A 271 22.80 1.69 10.48
C PHE A 271 22.39 3.04 9.91
N LYS A 272 23.14 3.51 8.91
CA LYS A 272 22.87 4.75 8.20
C LYS A 272 22.58 4.42 6.74
N PHE A 273 21.32 4.56 6.35
CA PHE A 273 20.82 4.35 5.00
C PHE A 273 20.86 5.67 4.24
N LEU A 274 21.60 5.68 3.14
CA LEU A 274 21.89 6.86 2.34
C LEU A 274 21.44 6.65 0.90
N MET A 275 20.78 7.64 0.34
CA MET A 275 20.47 7.68 -1.09
C MET A 275 20.99 8.95 -1.70
N ASP A 276 21.52 8.86 -2.92
CA ASP A 276 21.92 10.04 -3.68
C ASP A 276 21.60 9.86 -5.16
N PHE A 277 21.44 10.97 -5.87
CA PHE A 277 21.12 10.92 -7.30
C PHE A 277 22.35 10.58 -8.12
N LEU A 278 22.17 9.74 -9.13
CA LEU A 278 23.14 9.61 -10.21
C LEU A 278 22.81 10.72 -11.22
N GLY A 279 23.43 11.89 -11.09
CA GLY A 279 23.17 13.05 -11.95
C GLY A 279 22.23 14.08 -11.31
N ASP A 280 21.33 14.67 -12.10
CA ASP A 280 20.45 15.75 -11.65
C ASP A 280 19.47 15.30 -10.55
N GLU A 281 19.22 16.16 -9.55
CA GLU A 281 18.33 15.87 -8.41
C GLU A 281 16.85 15.71 -8.80
N ALA A 282 16.47 16.08 -10.02
CA ALA A 282 15.08 16.04 -10.47
C ALA A 282 14.77 14.73 -11.22
N GLY A 283 13.97 13.87 -10.59
CA GLY A 283 13.06 12.96 -11.31
C GLY A 283 13.02 11.49 -10.90
N ASP A 284 14.05 10.97 -10.23
CA ASP A 284 14.03 9.59 -9.74
C ASP A 284 13.65 9.55 -8.26
N TYR A 285 12.88 8.53 -7.88
CA TYR A 285 12.56 8.28 -6.48
C TYR A 285 13.17 6.95 -6.08
N GLY A 286 14.19 7.02 -5.22
CA GLY A 286 14.83 5.86 -4.61
C GLY A 286 14.10 5.41 -3.35
N PHE A 287 14.05 4.10 -3.13
CA PHE A 287 13.44 3.50 -1.96
C PHE A 287 14.28 2.33 -1.44
N TRP A 288 14.46 2.30 -0.13
CA TRP A 288 14.84 1.08 0.58
C TRP A 288 13.57 0.31 0.92
N GLY A 289 13.36 -0.82 0.26
CA GLY A 289 12.23 -1.71 0.49
C GLY A 289 12.51 -2.68 1.63
N ASN A 290 11.61 -2.69 2.61
CA ASN A 290 11.51 -3.60 3.74
C ASN A 290 12.86 -4.06 4.33
N PRO A 291 13.70 -3.14 4.84
CA PRO A 291 14.93 -3.49 5.51
C PRO A 291 14.64 -4.24 6.82
N MET A 292 15.15 -5.46 6.93
CA MET A 292 14.91 -6.40 8.02
C MET A 292 16.22 -7.00 8.52
N ILE A 293 16.40 -7.07 9.83
CA ILE A 293 17.43 -7.93 10.45
C ILE A 293 16.76 -9.25 10.80
N ILE A 294 17.20 -10.33 10.16
CA ILE A 294 16.65 -11.67 10.35
C ILE A 294 17.70 -12.52 11.06
N SER A 295 17.39 -12.96 12.28
CA SER A 295 18.17 -13.94 13.02
C SER A 295 17.69 -15.35 12.73
N GLU A 296 18.65 -16.24 12.45
CA GLU A 296 18.40 -17.68 12.35
C GLU A 296 18.19 -18.34 13.72
N GLU A 297 18.45 -17.61 14.80
CA GLU A 297 18.21 -18.05 16.16
C GLU A 297 16.70 -18.28 16.36
N GLY A 298 16.32 -19.52 16.72
CA GLY A 298 14.92 -19.91 16.89
C GLY A 298 14.22 -20.53 15.67
N GLN A 299 14.88 -20.71 14.51
CA GLN A 299 14.32 -21.43 13.34
C GLN A 299 14.03 -22.93 13.58
N GLY A 300 14.20 -23.43 14.80
CA GLY A 300 13.92 -24.81 15.23
C GLY A 300 12.86 -24.95 16.31
N SER A 301 12.10 -23.89 16.64
CA SER A 301 11.00 -24.03 17.62
C SER A 301 10.00 -25.09 17.13
N PRO A 302 9.62 -26.07 17.97
CA PRO A 302 8.68 -27.14 17.60
C PRO A 302 7.28 -26.63 17.21
N ASN A 303 7.00 -25.34 17.41
CA ASN A 303 5.74 -24.67 17.06
C ASN A 303 5.81 -23.79 15.81
N SER A 304 6.91 -23.82 15.04
CA SER A 304 7.06 -23.02 13.82
C SER A 304 6.69 -23.82 12.57
N PHE A 305 5.58 -23.44 11.91
CA PHE A 305 5.10 -24.07 10.68
C PHE A 305 4.72 -23.01 9.65
N PRO A 306 4.89 -23.28 8.35
CA PRO A 306 4.44 -22.35 7.32
C PRO A 306 2.91 -22.32 7.27
N ILE A 307 2.35 -21.14 7.07
CA ILE A 307 0.91 -20.90 6.97
C ILE A 307 0.60 -20.48 5.54
N PHE A 308 -0.32 -21.19 4.90
CA PHE A 308 -0.77 -20.88 3.54
C PHE A 308 -2.28 -20.63 3.54
N ILE A 309 -2.69 -19.56 2.86
CA ILE A 309 -4.07 -19.37 2.42
C ILE A 309 -4.04 -19.45 0.91
N ILE A 310 -4.66 -20.48 0.35
CA ILE A 310 -4.79 -20.66 -1.10
C ILE A 310 -6.26 -20.45 -1.45
N SER A 311 -6.51 -19.43 -2.26
CA SER A 311 -7.83 -19.08 -2.76
C SER A 311 -7.92 -19.25 -4.27
N CYS A 312 -9.04 -19.80 -4.72
CA CYS A 312 -9.42 -19.93 -6.12
C CYS A 312 -10.69 -19.11 -6.32
N ASP A 313 -10.58 -18.02 -7.08
CA ASP A 313 -11.66 -17.04 -7.17
C ASP A 313 -12.88 -17.63 -7.84
N THR A 314 -14.08 -17.50 -7.26
CA THR A 314 -15.34 -18.08 -7.77
C THR A 314 -15.37 -19.62 -7.88
N LEU A 315 -14.45 -20.35 -7.23
CA LEU A 315 -14.49 -21.81 -7.23
C LEU A 315 -15.75 -22.33 -6.53
N ARG A 316 -16.52 -23.15 -7.24
CA ARG A 316 -17.70 -23.81 -6.69
C ARG A 316 -17.35 -25.17 -6.09
N PRO A 317 -17.89 -25.51 -4.90
CA PRO A 317 -17.60 -26.79 -4.26
C PRO A 317 -18.14 -27.98 -5.07
N ASP A 318 -19.29 -27.84 -5.74
CA ASP A 318 -19.90 -28.92 -6.54
C ASP A 318 -19.12 -29.29 -7.82
N HIS A 319 -17.99 -28.64 -8.07
CA HIS A 319 -17.03 -28.96 -9.13
C HIS A 319 -15.76 -29.66 -8.62
N LEU A 320 -15.75 -30.12 -7.36
CA LEU A 320 -14.62 -30.78 -6.71
C LEU A 320 -15.01 -32.19 -6.22
N LEU A 321 -14.11 -33.16 -6.43
CA LEU A 321 -14.35 -34.56 -6.04
C LEU A 321 -14.66 -34.74 -4.54
N PRO A 322 -13.99 -34.05 -3.61
CA PRO A 322 -14.32 -34.10 -2.18
C PRO A 322 -15.77 -33.72 -1.83
N TYR A 323 -16.48 -33.03 -2.73
CA TYR A 323 -17.88 -32.61 -2.54
C TYR A 323 -18.85 -33.34 -3.49
N GLY A 324 -18.42 -34.44 -4.11
CA GLY A 324 -19.28 -35.32 -4.92
C GLY A 324 -19.23 -35.07 -6.43
N TYR A 325 -18.26 -34.29 -6.92
CA TYR A 325 -18.07 -34.13 -8.37
C TYR A 325 -17.43 -35.37 -9.00
N ASN A 326 -17.94 -35.80 -10.15
CA ASN A 326 -17.58 -37.09 -10.76
C ASN A 326 -16.47 -37.00 -11.81
N LEU A 327 -16.01 -35.79 -12.17
CA LEU A 327 -14.92 -35.60 -13.12
C LEU A 327 -13.61 -35.27 -12.40
N PRO A 328 -12.46 -35.78 -12.86
CA PRO A 328 -11.16 -35.52 -12.25
C PRO A 328 -10.62 -34.15 -12.67
N THR A 329 -11.30 -33.07 -12.28
CA THR A 329 -10.94 -31.69 -12.60
C THR A 329 -9.88 -31.12 -11.68
N SER A 330 -9.63 -31.76 -10.53
CA SER A 330 -8.74 -31.26 -9.48
C SER A 330 -7.82 -32.33 -8.87
N PRO A 331 -7.10 -33.14 -9.66
CA PRO A 331 -6.44 -34.37 -9.17
C PRO A 331 -5.47 -34.15 -8.00
N TYR A 332 -4.72 -33.04 -7.97
CA TYR A 332 -3.83 -32.71 -6.87
C TYR A 332 -4.56 -32.27 -5.59
N LEU A 333 -5.69 -31.56 -5.74
CA LEU A 333 -6.54 -31.21 -4.61
C LEU A 333 -7.25 -32.46 -4.06
N ASP A 334 -7.66 -33.36 -4.95
CA ASP A 334 -8.32 -34.62 -4.59
C ASP A 334 -7.36 -35.53 -3.82
N GLU A 335 -6.07 -35.55 -4.19
CA GLU A 335 -5.03 -36.24 -3.44
C GLU A 335 -4.79 -35.58 -2.07
N PHE A 336 -4.62 -34.26 -2.02
CA PHE A 336 -4.42 -33.51 -0.78
C PHE A 336 -5.59 -33.67 0.20
N ALA A 337 -6.82 -33.74 -0.32
CA ALA A 337 -8.04 -33.88 0.46
C ALA A 337 -8.10 -35.18 1.27
N LYS A 338 -7.42 -36.26 0.82
CA LYS A 338 -7.42 -37.57 1.51
C LYS A 338 -6.78 -37.53 2.91
N ASP A 339 -5.79 -36.65 3.07
CA ASP A 339 -5.05 -36.47 4.32
C ASP A 339 -5.40 -35.14 5.02
N SER A 340 -6.52 -34.53 4.64
CA SER A 340 -6.96 -33.21 5.11
C SER A 340 -8.28 -33.26 5.87
N VAL A 341 -8.59 -32.17 6.57
CA VAL A 341 -9.94 -31.92 7.11
C VAL A 341 -10.77 -31.19 6.05
N ILE A 342 -11.92 -31.75 5.70
CA ILE A 342 -12.86 -31.16 4.75
C ILE A 342 -14.04 -30.58 5.53
N PHE A 343 -14.42 -29.34 5.20
CA PHE A 343 -15.58 -28.68 5.78
C PHE A 343 -16.76 -28.75 4.81
N GLU A 344 -17.76 -29.56 5.11
CA GLU A 344 -18.99 -29.67 4.30
C GLU A 344 -19.84 -28.38 4.33
N ASN A 345 -19.69 -27.60 5.40
CA ASN A 345 -20.44 -26.36 5.64
C ASN A 345 -19.45 -25.22 5.93
N ALA A 346 -18.89 -24.65 4.86
CA ALA A 346 -18.05 -23.46 4.90
C ALA A 346 -18.71 -22.33 4.10
N TYR A 347 -18.89 -21.16 4.74
CA TYR A 347 -19.63 -20.04 4.17
C TYR A 347 -18.75 -18.81 4.03
N THR A 348 -18.96 -18.04 2.95
CA THR A 348 -18.37 -16.71 2.78
C THR A 348 -19.20 -15.67 3.51
N THR A 349 -18.57 -14.60 3.99
CA THR A 349 -19.28 -13.43 4.56
C THR A 349 -20.02 -12.63 3.49
N GLN A 350 -19.55 -12.67 2.25
CA GLN A 350 -20.16 -11.97 1.11
C GLN A 350 -19.80 -12.66 -0.22
N PRO A 351 -20.66 -12.63 -1.26
CA PRO A 351 -20.33 -13.18 -2.58
C PRO A 351 -19.40 -12.31 -3.42
N PHE A 352 -18.85 -11.21 -2.88
CA PHE A 352 -17.96 -10.30 -3.61
C PHE A 352 -16.49 -10.49 -3.19
N THR A 353 -15.62 -10.81 -4.14
CA THR A 353 -14.22 -11.23 -3.93
C THR A 353 -13.43 -10.33 -2.97
N PRO A 354 -13.21 -9.02 -3.22
CA PRO A 354 -12.38 -8.20 -2.34
C PRO A 354 -12.95 -8.09 -0.93
N VAL A 355 -14.27 -8.09 -0.78
CA VAL A 355 -14.92 -7.97 0.53
C VAL A 355 -14.76 -9.26 1.32
N ALA A 356 -15.07 -10.41 0.71
CA ALA A 356 -14.91 -11.73 1.32
C ALA A 356 -13.47 -12.00 1.76
N HIS A 357 -12.49 -11.63 0.91
CA HIS A 357 -11.08 -11.85 1.23
C HIS A 357 -10.58 -10.89 2.31
N MET A 358 -11.09 -9.65 2.38
CA MET A 358 -10.78 -8.79 3.51
C MET A 358 -11.39 -9.33 4.80
N SER A 359 -12.60 -9.89 4.78
CA SER A 359 -13.17 -10.59 5.93
C SER A 359 -12.30 -11.79 6.35
N LEU A 360 -11.82 -12.59 5.39
CA LEU A 360 -10.90 -13.69 5.64
C LEU A 360 -9.59 -13.23 6.30
N LEU A 361 -9.02 -12.12 5.81
CA LEU A 361 -7.75 -11.58 6.31
C LEU A 361 -7.90 -10.77 7.59
N THR A 362 -9.11 -10.43 8.04
CA THR A 362 -9.31 -9.64 9.27
C THR A 362 -10.07 -10.39 10.36
N GLY A 363 -10.76 -11.48 10.01
CA GLY A 363 -11.67 -12.19 10.90
C GLY A 363 -12.95 -11.39 11.21
N LEU A 364 -13.27 -10.35 10.43
CA LEU A 364 -14.39 -9.44 10.67
C LEU A 364 -15.42 -9.50 9.53
N TYR A 365 -16.67 -9.14 9.84
CA TYR A 365 -17.69 -8.91 8.83
C TYR A 365 -17.45 -7.61 8.05
N PRO A 366 -18.01 -7.47 6.82
CA PRO A 366 -17.82 -6.31 5.94
C PRO A 366 -18.06 -4.95 6.59
N GLU A 367 -19.07 -4.86 7.46
CA GLU A 367 -19.44 -3.64 8.17
C GLU A 367 -18.35 -3.18 9.14
N ASN A 368 -17.56 -4.12 9.66
CA ASN A 368 -16.54 -3.86 10.66
C ASN A 368 -15.17 -3.58 10.05
N HIS A 369 -14.84 -4.17 8.89
CA HIS A 369 -13.59 -3.84 8.19
C HIS A 369 -13.72 -2.72 7.17
N GLY A 370 -14.93 -2.32 6.76
CA GLY A 370 -15.18 -1.12 5.96
C GLY A 370 -15.05 -1.28 4.44
N VAL A 371 -14.49 -2.40 3.97
CA VAL A 371 -14.42 -2.71 2.54
C VAL A 371 -15.80 -3.13 2.05
N LYS A 372 -16.44 -2.27 1.26
CA LYS A 372 -17.78 -2.49 0.67
C LYS A 372 -17.80 -2.40 -0.86
N SER A 373 -16.81 -1.70 -1.45
CA SER A 373 -16.60 -1.61 -2.91
C SER A 373 -15.15 -1.17 -3.22
N ASN A 374 -14.94 0.09 -3.58
CA ASN A 374 -13.64 0.73 -3.82
C ASN A 374 -13.04 1.39 -2.57
N ILE A 375 -13.68 1.21 -1.41
CA ILE A 375 -13.26 1.79 -0.13
C ILE A 375 -12.24 0.86 0.52
N ASP A 376 -11.18 1.44 1.06
CA ASP A 376 -10.15 0.69 1.78
C ASP A 376 -10.67 0.12 3.10
N ALA A 377 -9.96 -0.89 3.59
CA ALA A 377 -10.15 -1.34 4.96
C ALA A 377 -9.93 -0.17 5.93
N TYR A 378 -10.78 -0.06 6.95
CA TYR A 378 -10.61 0.94 7.99
C TYR A 378 -9.22 0.83 8.59
N LEU A 379 -8.60 1.99 8.81
CA LEU A 379 -7.22 2.03 9.26
C LEU A 379 -7.08 1.25 10.57
N HIS A 380 -7.87 1.51 11.60
CA HIS A 380 -7.78 0.83 12.90
C HIS A 380 -7.99 -0.70 12.88
N VAL A 381 -8.47 -1.29 11.77
CA VAL A 381 -8.71 -2.74 11.65
C VAL A 381 -7.42 -3.45 11.29
N ARG A 382 -6.96 -4.39 12.13
CA ARG A 382 -5.73 -5.16 11.87
C ARG A 382 -5.95 -6.33 10.92
N THR A 383 -4.96 -6.65 10.09
CA THR A 383 -4.95 -7.82 9.22
C THR A 383 -4.22 -8.99 9.87
N LEU A 384 -4.51 -10.21 9.41
CA LEU A 384 -3.85 -11.45 9.78
C LEU A 384 -2.35 -11.38 9.49
N ALA A 385 -1.96 -10.75 8.38
CA ALA A 385 -0.56 -10.54 8.04
C ALA A 385 0.14 -9.65 9.08
N GLU A 386 -0.48 -8.55 9.52
CA GLU A 386 0.05 -7.71 10.60
C GLU A 386 0.18 -8.48 11.93
N VAL A 387 -0.77 -9.35 12.26
CA VAL A 387 -0.69 -10.20 13.47
C VAL A 387 0.43 -11.23 13.37
N LEU A 388 0.55 -11.92 12.24
CA LEU A 388 1.60 -12.92 12.03
C LEU A 388 2.99 -12.29 11.98
N ARG A 389 3.09 -11.06 11.47
CA ARG A 389 4.30 -10.26 11.45
C ARG A 389 4.87 -10.04 12.85
N GLU A 390 4.02 -9.68 13.82
CA GLU A 390 4.37 -9.52 15.24
C GLU A 390 4.80 -10.86 15.86
N CYS A 391 4.28 -11.98 15.36
CA CYS A 391 4.68 -13.33 15.77
C CYS A 391 5.94 -13.86 15.07
N GLY A 392 6.68 -12.99 14.36
CA GLY A 392 7.95 -13.34 13.72
C GLY A 392 7.83 -14.12 12.40
N TYR A 393 6.68 -14.07 11.73
CA TYR A 393 6.52 -14.61 10.37
C TYR A 393 7.00 -13.63 9.33
N GLN A 394 7.62 -14.15 8.26
CA GLN A 394 7.74 -13.43 7.00
C GLN A 394 6.46 -13.60 6.19
N THR A 395 5.86 -12.50 5.77
CA THR A 395 4.51 -12.49 5.20
C THR A 395 4.56 -12.12 3.72
N ALA A 396 3.85 -12.87 2.88
CA ALA A 396 3.75 -12.55 1.47
C ALA A 396 2.34 -12.76 0.93
N GLY A 397 1.96 -11.97 -0.07
CA GLY A 397 0.74 -12.13 -0.83
C GLY A 397 1.01 -12.14 -2.33
N PHE A 398 0.34 -13.02 -3.06
CA PHE A 398 0.42 -13.15 -4.50
C PHE A 398 -1.00 -13.26 -5.05
N ALA A 399 -1.45 -12.29 -5.84
CA ALA A 399 -2.78 -12.31 -6.42
C ALA A 399 -2.75 -12.24 -7.95
N GLY A 400 -3.64 -13.01 -8.58
CA GLY A 400 -3.78 -13.08 -10.04
C GLY A 400 -4.49 -11.88 -10.66
N PHE A 401 -5.13 -11.01 -9.88
CA PHE A 401 -5.90 -9.88 -10.40
C PHE A 401 -5.72 -8.60 -9.58
N LEU A 402 -5.27 -7.53 -10.26
CA LEU A 402 -4.95 -6.26 -9.63
C LEU A 402 -6.17 -5.61 -8.98
N TRP A 403 -7.31 -5.58 -9.68
CA TRP A 403 -8.44 -4.73 -9.30
C TRP A 403 -9.18 -5.22 -8.05
N TRP A 404 -9.14 -6.52 -7.73
CA TRP A 404 -9.71 -7.02 -6.47
C TRP A 404 -8.73 -6.88 -5.31
N PHE A 405 -7.43 -7.01 -5.57
CA PHE A 405 -6.39 -7.04 -4.55
C PHE A 405 -5.51 -5.80 -4.54
N LEU A 406 -6.08 -4.62 -4.84
CA LEU A 406 -5.34 -3.37 -4.80
C LEU A 406 -4.62 -3.22 -3.44
N PRO A 407 -3.30 -2.97 -3.44
CA PRO A 407 -2.52 -2.83 -2.21
C PRO A 407 -3.13 -1.80 -1.25
N SER A 408 -3.54 -0.64 -1.79
CA SER A 408 -4.12 0.48 -1.05
C SER A 408 -5.45 0.17 -0.36
N ARG A 409 -6.20 -0.85 -0.81
CA ARG A 409 -7.40 -1.32 -0.10
C ARG A 409 -7.09 -2.03 1.23
N GLY A 410 -5.82 -2.25 1.52
CA GLY A 410 -5.34 -2.84 2.76
C GLY A 410 -4.79 -4.26 2.61
N PHE A 411 -4.78 -4.84 1.40
CA PHE A 411 -4.30 -6.21 1.18
C PHE A 411 -2.78 -6.36 1.34
N SER A 412 -2.01 -5.30 1.10
CA SER A 412 -0.56 -5.28 1.35
C SER A 412 -0.21 -5.02 2.81
N ARG A 413 -1.17 -4.68 3.67
CA ARG A 413 -0.87 -4.33 5.06
C ARG A 413 -0.36 -5.53 5.83
N GLY A 414 0.82 -5.36 6.42
CA GLY A 414 1.53 -6.41 7.14
C GLY A 414 2.19 -7.45 6.23
N MET A 415 2.18 -7.27 4.91
CA MET A 415 2.88 -8.14 3.96
C MET A 415 4.32 -7.62 3.75
N ASP A 416 5.32 -8.46 4.00
CA ASP A 416 6.72 -8.17 3.66
C ASP A 416 6.97 -8.13 2.15
N PHE A 417 6.15 -8.83 1.37
CA PHE A 417 6.18 -8.88 -0.09
C PHE A 417 4.76 -9.09 -0.64
N PHE A 418 4.17 -8.10 -1.31
CA PHE A 418 2.83 -8.23 -1.88
C PHE A 418 2.84 -8.01 -3.39
N SER A 419 2.56 -9.07 -4.17
CA SER A 419 2.64 -9.05 -5.63
C SER A 419 1.27 -9.16 -6.29
N VAL A 420 0.99 -8.20 -7.16
CA VAL A 420 -0.21 -8.09 -7.99
C VAL A 420 0.18 -7.70 -9.42
N PRO A 421 -0.62 -8.01 -10.46
CA PRO A 421 -0.29 -7.62 -11.83
C PRO A 421 0.03 -6.12 -11.92
N GLY A 422 1.10 -5.77 -12.63
CA GLY A 422 1.52 -4.37 -12.73
C GLY A 422 0.43 -3.51 -13.37
N ALA A 423 0.29 -2.26 -12.91
CA ALA A 423 -0.73 -1.32 -13.38
C ALA A 423 -0.56 -0.89 -14.87
N THR A 424 0.53 -1.30 -15.52
CA THR A 424 0.89 -0.94 -16.90
C THR A 424 0.82 -2.16 -17.80
N GLY A 425 -0.39 -2.62 -18.13
CA GLY A 425 -0.58 -3.75 -19.04
C GLY A 425 -1.76 -4.62 -18.63
N ASN A 426 -1.56 -5.93 -18.65
CA ASN A 426 -2.59 -6.90 -18.30
C ASN A 426 -2.88 -6.83 -16.80
N SER A 427 -4.12 -6.50 -16.44
CA SER A 427 -4.55 -6.45 -15.03
C SER A 427 -4.69 -7.82 -14.38
N GLN A 428 -4.43 -8.88 -15.15
CA GLN A 428 -4.54 -10.29 -14.78
C GLN A 428 -3.22 -11.02 -15.07
N ARG A 429 -2.92 -12.04 -14.25
CA ARG A 429 -1.84 -13.02 -14.43
C ARG A 429 -2.39 -14.43 -14.25
N SER A 430 -1.81 -15.39 -14.96
CA SER A 430 -2.21 -16.80 -14.87
C SER A 430 -1.79 -17.45 -13.55
N VAL A 431 -2.45 -18.54 -13.19
CA VAL A 431 -2.10 -19.39 -12.04
C VAL A 431 -0.64 -19.81 -12.08
N PHE A 432 -0.08 -20.07 -13.26
CA PHE A 432 1.33 -20.47 -13.41
C PHE A 432 2.29 -19.34 -13.04
N GLU A 433 1.99 -18.11 -13.46
CA GLU A 433 2.79 -16.94 -13.12
C GLU A 433 2.73 -16.65 -11.62
N VAL A 434 1.52 -16.66 -11.03
CA VAL A 434 1.31 -16.46 -9.59
C VAL A 434 2.07 -17.52 -8.76
N HIS A 435 1.95 -18.79 -9.15
CA HIS A 435 2.57 -19.90 -8.40
C HIS A 435 4.08 -19.96 -8.59
N GLU A 436 4.62 -19.63 -9.77
CA GLU A 436 6.08 -19.62 -9.95
C GLU A 436 6.73 -18.51 -9.11
N GLU A 437 6.13 -17.32 -9.06
CA GLU A 437 6.62 -16.23 -8.22
C GLU A 437 6.56 -16.59 -6.73
N ALA A 438 5.45 -17.18 -6.27
CA ALA A 438 5.32 -17.65 -4.89
C ALA A 438 6.36 -18.73 -4.55
N LYS A 439 6.56 -19.72 -5.43
CA LYS A 439 7.59 -20.77 -5.25
C LYS A 439 8.99 -20.18 -5.21
N GLN A 440 9.30 -19.21 -6.05
CA GLN A 440 10.59 -18.52 -6.03
C GLN A 440 10.80 -17.83 -4.69
N TRP A 441 9.83 -17.03 -4.23
CA TRP A 441 9.91 -16.34 -2.94
C TRP A 441 10.12 -17.34 -1.79
N ILE A 442 9.34 -18.43 -1.74
CA ILE A 442 9.47 -19.46 -0.69
C ILE A 442 10.89 -20.08 -0.68
N ARG A 443 11.46 -20.37 -1.86
CA ARG A 443 12.83 -20.92 -1.99
C ARG A 443 13.90 -19.93 -1.53
N GLU A 444 13.66 -18.63 -1.72
CA GLU A 444 14.60 -17.57 -1.32
C GLU A 444 14.61 -17.33 0.19
N ILE A 445 13.45 -17.37 0.85
CA ILE A 445 13.33 -17.07 2.28
C ILE A 445 13.99 -18.13 3.18
N LYS A 446 13.87 -19.42 2.82
CA LYS A 446 14.46 -20.57 3.56
C LYS A 446 14.11 -20.63 5.06
N ASP A 447 13.10 -19.89 5.51
CA ASP A 447 12.53 -19.94 6.86
C ASP A 447 11.21 -20.74 6.82
N LYS A 448 10.89 -21.42 7.92
CA LYS A 448 9.61 -22.13 8.09
C LYS A 448 8.50 -21.22 8.63
N ARG A 449 8.84 -20.07 9.23
CA ARG A 449 7.89 -19.05 9.69
C ARG A 449 7.53 -18.13 8.54
N ILE A 450 6.78 -18.69 7.59
CA ILE A 450 6.24 -17.93 6.46
C ILE A 450 4.72 -17.95 6.49
N PHE A 451 4.12 -16.82 6.16
CA PHE A 451 2.72 -16.69 5.84
C PHE A 451 2.60 -16.36 4.37
N VAL A 452 1.85 -17.15 3.61
CA VAL A 452 1.64 -16.88 2.19
C VAL A 452 0.15 -16.88 1.86
N PHE A 453 -0.33 -15.73 1.39
CA PHE A 453 -1.64 -15.59 0.78
C PHE A 453 -1.50 -15.73 -0.74
N LEU A 454 -2.14 -16.75 -1.33
CA LEU A 454 -2.16 -16.98 -2.78
C LEU A 454 -3.60 -16.88 -3.27
N HIS A 455 -3.87 -16.00 -4.22
CA HIS A 455 -5.17 -15.86 -4.88
C HIS A 455 -5.04 -16.06 -6.38
N ASN A 456 -5.83 -16.99 -6.92
CA ASN A 456 -5.82 -17.38 -8.33
C ASN A 456 -7.12 -16.93 -9.00
N TYR A 457 -7.00 -16.29 -10.17
CA TYR A 457 -8.13 -15.64 -10.86
C TYR A 457 -8.65 -16.41 -12.08
N ASP A 458 -7.94 -17.45 -12.53
CA ASP A 458 -8.10 -18.10 -13.83
C ASP A 458 -9.50 -18.67 -14.10
N ILE A 459 -10.24 -19.03 -13.06
CA ILE A 459 -11.60 -19.59 -13.18
C ILE A 459 -12.71 -18.53 -13.06
N HIS A 460 -12.38 -17.27 -12.68
CA HIS A 460 -13.36 -16.17 -12.49
C HIS A 460 -13.85 -15.59 -13.81
N SER A 461 -12.98 -15.38 -14.79
CA SER A 461 -13.37 -14.91 -16.11
C SER A 461 -12.36 -15.38 -17.14
N LEU A 462 -12.84 -15.74 -18.33
CA LEU A 462 -12.00 -16.23 -19.41
C LEU A 462 -10.87 -15.23 -19.69
N LEU A 463 -9.63 -15.62 -19.37
CA LEU A 463 -8.45 -15.00 -19.95
C LEU A 463 -8.62 -15.08 -21.47
N ASP A 464 -8.49 -13.95 -22.15
CA ASP A 464 -8.84 -13.71 -23.56
C ASP A 464 -7.93 -14.45 -24.57
N LYS A 465 -7.44 -15.65 -24.21
CA LYS A 465 -6.51 -16.50 -24.96
C LYS A 465 -6.75 -17.99 -24.67
N GLY A 466 -7.97 -18.47 -24.93
CA GLY A 466 -8.28 -19.89 -25.14
C GLY A 466 -7.82 -20.87 -24.05
N LEU A 467 -8.74 -21.30 -23.19
CA LEU A 467 -8.48 -22.41 -22.29
C LEU A 467 -8.52 -23.77 -23.02
N PRO A 468 -7.80 -24.79 -22.52
CA PRO A 468 -7.94 -26.19 -22.96
C PRO A 468 -9.35 -26.79 -22.74
N TYR A 469 -10.25 -26.08 -22.05
CA TYR A 469 -11.61 -26.51 -21.70
C TYR A 469 -12.73 -25.67 -22.34
N ASP A 470 -12.45 -24.89 -23.39
CA ASP A 470 -13.55 -24.42 -24.24
C ASP A 470 -14.14 -25.62 -24.96
N ALA A 471 -15.23 -26.14 -24.41
CA ALA A 471 -15.84 -27.34 -24.90
C ALA A 471 -16.45 -27.06 -26.28
N LYS A 472 -15.75 -27.54 -27.32
CA LYS A 472 -16.20 -27.44 -28.72
C LYS A 472 -17.56 -28.08 -28.96
N GLU A 473 -17.94 -29.02 -28.09
CA GLU A 473 -19.21 -29.74 -28.15
C GLU A 473 -20.37 -28.89 -27.61
N GLU A 474 -21.41 -28.72 -28.43
CA GLU A 474 -22.57 -27.88 -28.13
C GLU A 474 -23.25 -28.21 -26.79
N ARG A 475 -23.23 -29.49 -26.38
CA ARG A 475 -23.81 -29.95 -25.11
C ARG A 475 -23.12 -29.38 -23.86
N PHE A 476 -21.88 -28.91 -23.98
CA PHE A 476 -21.11 -28.35 -22.86
C PHE A 476 -21.05 -26.82 -22.90
N LYS A 477 -21.46 -26.18 -24.03
CA LYS A 477 -21.61 -24.72 -24.12
C LYS A 477 -22.71 -24.16 -23.20
N MET A 478 -23.62 -25.00 -22.71
CA MET A 478 -24.60 -24.56 -21.71
C MET A 478 -23.93 -24.13 -20.40
N PHE A 479 -22.79 -24.73 -20.02
CA PHE A 479 -22.07 -24.34 -18.81
C PHE A 479 -21.36 -22.99 -18.92
N SER A 480 -21.20 -22.44 -20.13
CA SER A 480 -20.65 -21.09 -20.37
C SER A 480 -21.72 -20.02 -20.65
N ARG A 481 -22.99 -20.41 -20.80
CA ARG A 481 -24.11 -19.51 -21.16
C ARG A 481 -25.19 -19.34 -20.10
N VAL A 482 -25.13 -20.11 -19.01
CA VAL A 482 -26.12 -20.03 -17.93
C VAL A 482 -25.62 -19.05 -16.87
N TYR A 483 -25.73 -17.77 -17.18
CA TYR A 483 -25.92 -16.73 -16.17
C TYR A 483 -27.10 -15.90 -16.65
N GLU A 484 -28.30 -16.19 -16.11
CA GLU A 484 -29.28 -15.12 -15.99
C GLU A 484 -28.70 -14.15 -14.96
N GLU A 485 -28.49 -12.90 -15.37
CA GLU A 485 -28.14 -11.83 -14.43
C GLU A 485 -29.16 -11.83 -13.29
N PRO A 486 -28.73 -11.90 -12.01
CA PRO A 486 -29.66 -11.80 -10.90
C PRO A 486 -30.44 -10.49 -11.03
N SER A 487 -31.75 -10.52 -10.79
CA SER A 487 -32.62 -9.34 -10.87
C SER A 487 -32.26 -8.23 -9.87
N PHE A 488 -31.38 -8.55 -8.91
CA PHE A 488 -30.68 -7.60 -8.07
C PHE A 488 -29.19 -7.59 -8.44
N ILE A 489 -28.84 -6.75 -9.41
CA ILE A 489 -27.50 -6.20 -9.50
C ILE A 489 -27.40 -5.19 -8.35
N TYR A 490 -26.43 -5.33 -7.45
CA TYR A 490 -26.14 -4.29 -6.47
C TYR A 490 -25.70 -3.04 -7.24
N GLN A 491 -26.64 -2.12 -7.48
CA GLN A 491 -26.36 -0.77 -7.97
C GLN A 491 -25.31 -0.15 -7.04
N ASN A 492 -24.24 0.39 -7.62
CA ASN A 492 -23.04 0.97 -6.99
C ASN A 492 -21.84 0.03 -6.75
N CYS A 493 -21.89 -1.25 -7.16
CA CYS A 493 -20.70 -2.12 -7.21
C CYS A 493 -19.94 -2.03 -8.55
N GLU A 494 -20.56 -1.46 -9.57
CA GLU A 494 -20.03 -1.36 -10.95
C GLU A 494 -19.46 0.02 -11.31
N ASP A 495 -19.42 0.96 -10.36
CA ASP A 495 -18.65 2.19 -10.51
C ASP A 495 -17.16 1.85 -10.38
N ILE A 496 -16.66 1.12 -11.38
CA ILE A 496 -15.25 1.03 -11.74
C ILE A 496 -15.01 2.27 -12.60
N PRO A 497 -14.47 3.38 -12.05
CA PRO A 497 -14.21 4.56 -12.84
C PRO A 497 -13.43 4.18 -14.11
N SER A 498 -13.71 4.87 -15.22
CA SER A 498 -12.98 4.61 -16.47
C SER A 498 -11.46 4.69 -16.20
N GLY A 499 -10.66 3.94 -16.95
CA GLY A 499 -9.25 3.65 -16.60
C GLY A 499 -8.38 4.87 -16.26
N THR A 500 -8.72 6.06 -16.75
CA THR A 500 -8.07 7.33 -16.39
C THR A 500 -8.49 7.85 -15.02
N TRP A 501 -9.77 7.73 -14.65
CA TRP A 501 -10.30 8.15 -13.35
C TRP A 501 -10.09 7.11 -12.26
N LEU A 502 -10.00 5.81 -12.55
CA LEU A 502 -9.78 4.78 -11.52
C LEU A 502 -8.34 4.73 -11.03
N LEU A 503 -7.37 5.10 -11.87
CA LEU A 503 -6.01 5.38 -11.42
C LEU A 503 -5.94 6.67 -10.59
N VAL A 504 -6.90 7.58 -10.77
CA VAL A 504 -7.13 8.74 -9.88
C VAL A 504 -7.85 8.28 -8.59
N TYR A 505 -8.85 7.41 -8.63
CA TYR A 505 -9.56 6.90 -7.44
C TYR A 505 -8.74 5.93 -6.58
N ALA A 506 -7.90 5.09 -7.19
CA ALA A 506 -6.86 4.31 -6.50
C ALA A 506 -5.85 5.22 -5.78
N THR A 507 -5.86 6.52 -6.09
CA THR A 507 -4.97 7.55 -5.54
C THR A 507 -5.70 8.56 -4.64
N PHE A 508 -7.05 8.56 -4.59
CA PHE A 508 -7.84 9.52 -3.80
C PHE A 508 -9.03 8.83 -3.13
N GLY A 509 -9.00 8.71 -1.80
CA GLY A 509 -10.11 8.21 -0.99
C GLY A 509 -11.24 9.22 -0.75
N ASP A 510 -12.40 8.70 -0.35
CA ASP A 510 -13.70 9.37 -0.25
C ASP A 510 -13.91 10.33 0.93
N ILE A 511 -15.01 11.09 0.81
CA ILE A 511 -15.58 12.07 1.74
C ILE A 511 -16.15 11.33 2.97
N ASN A 512 -15.76 11.74 4.18
CA ASN A 512 -16.44 11.33 5.40
C ASN A 512 -17.42 12.42 5.83
N PHE A 513 -18.67 12.03 6.09
CA PHE A 513 -19.63 12.86 6.80
C PHE A 513 -19.18 13.05 8.25
N THR A 514 -19.36 14.26 8.75
CA THR A 514 -19.15 14.59 10.16
C THR A 514 -20.16 13.86 11.05
N TYR A 515 -19.83 13.73 12.34
CA TYR A 515 -20.73 13.14 13.35
C TYR A 515 -22.06 13.90 13.48
N GLU A 516 -22.10 15.16 13.02
CA GLU A 516 -23.28 16.03 12.98
C GLU A 516 -24.12 15.83 11.71
N GLU A 517 -23.54 15.36 10.60
CA GLU A 517 -24.26 14.99 9.38
C GLU A 517 -24.84 13.57 9.43
N MET A 518 -24.31 12.70 10.31
CA MET A 518 -24.84 11.37 10.57
C MET A 518 -26.03 11.35 11.56
N ARG A 519 -26.39 12.50 12.15
CA ARG A 519 -27.43 12.64 13.17
C ARG A 519 -28.57 13.48 12.64
#